data_AF-A0A7W7FTL8-F1
#
_entry.id   AF-A0A7W7FTL8-F1
#
_cell.length_a   1.000
_cell.length_b   1.000
_cell.length_c   1.000
_cell.angle_alpha   90.00
_cell.angle_beta   90.00
_cell.angle_gamma   90.00
#
_symmetry.space_group_name_H-M   'P 1'
#
loop_
_entity.id
_entity.type
_entity.pdbx_description
1 polymer ?
#
loop_
_entity_poly.entity_id
_entity_poly.type
_entity_poly.pdbx_seq_one_letter_code
_entity_poly.pdbx_strand_id
1 'polypeptide(L)'
;MSVRIGAAGVLTGVLVLGLAGPAMAEPAGQRVRLVSEQVLGKITFQGTTVGGLSGIDYDRRTGEWVLICDDRSDRQPVRYYTARQGKDGFELTGTKPLLRPDGSTYPKLSLDTPDPEEIRIDPLSGDLWWTSEGDRLPPVLIDPAIRRAHRDGSFAGELPLPANLRMSAGEQGPRRNEVLEGLAFAAGGHLVVSTVEGPLIQDGLSPTPAAGALGRISVQNRAGRLLSQYAYPMEKVFAEPVPAGAFANNGVVAILPVEEHDPHRYLVMERSFVTGVGNKVRIYEINTAGATDVRKIDSLAGAKFRPVRKKLLADLGTLGLSTVDNVEGMTWGPRLRSGERSLVLVSDDNFSATQVSQLITLAVR
;
A
#
# COMPACT_ATOMS: atom_id res chain seq x y z
N MET A 1 62.32 -21.57 -62.68
CA MET A 1 61.25 -21.13 -63.61
C MET A 1 60.32 -22.32 -63.83
N SER A 2 59.30 -22.49 -62.98
CA SER A 2 58.32 -23.58 -63.10
C SER A 2 57.03 -23.16 -62.37
N VAL A 3 55.95 -23.19 -63.13
CA VAL A 3 54.59 -22.78 -62.78
C VAL A 3 53.98 -23.76 -61.77
N ARG A 4 53.25 -23.26 -60.76
CA ARG A 4 52.31 -24.07 -59.97
C ARG A 4 50.91 -23.48 -60.09
N ILE A 5 50.00 -24.35 -60.54
CA ILE A 5 48.59 -24.12 -60.84
C ILE A 5 47.81 -24.11 -59.51
N GLY A 6 46.93 -23.13 -59.35
CA GLY A 6 46.01 -23.02 -58.21
C GLY A 6 44.82 -23.96 -58.35
N ALA A 7 44.46 -24.64 -57.26
CA ALA A 7 43.22 -25.39 -57.12
C ALA A 7 42.25 -24.55 -56.27
N ALA A 8 41.11 -24.18 -56.86
CA ALA A 8 40.00 -23.52 -56.18
C ALA A 8 39.18 -24.55 -55.41
N GLY A 9 39.12 -24.43 -54.09
CA GLY A 9 38.19 -25.15 -53.22
C GLY A 9 37.01 -24.26 -52.87
N VAL A 10 35.81 -24.67 -53.27
CA VAL A 10 34.54 -24.05 -52.88
C VAL A 10 34.16 -24.57 -51.50
N LEU A 11 34.13 -23.71 -50.49
CA LEU A 11 33.48 -23.98 -49.20
C LEU A 11 32.14 -23.26 -49.14
N THR A 12 31.07 -24.04 -49.14
CA THR A 12 29.68 -23.58 -49.01
C THR A 12 29.42 -23.21 -47.54
N GLY A 13 29.32 -21.91 -47.25
CA GLY A 13 28.90 -21.42 -45.94
C GLY A 13 27.38 -21.55 -45.76
N VAL A 14 26.95 -22.34 -44.77
CA VAL A 14 25.54 -22.38 -44.34
C VAL A 14 25.29 -21.18 -43.43
N LEU A 15 24.51 -20.22 -43.94
CA LEU A 15 24.02 -19.08 -43.19
C LEU A 15 22.80 -19.52 -42.35
N VAL A 16 22.99 -19.69 -41.04
CA VAL A 16 21.86 -19.89 -40.11
C VAL A 16 21.21 -18.52 -39.87
N LEU A 17 20.12 -18.25 -40.60
CA LEU A 17 19.23 -17.12 -40.31
C LEU A 17 18.45 -17.42 -39.03
N GLY A 18 18.88 -16.80 -37.92
CA GLY A 18 18.09 -16.74 -36.70
C GLY A 18 16.81 -15.95 -36.96
N LEU A 19 15.67 -16.63 -37.00
CA LEU A 19 14.36 -16.00 -37.01
C LEU A 19 14.15 -15.32 -35.65
N ALA A 20 14.33 -14.00 -35.61
CA ALA A 20 13.84 -13.18 -34.52
C ALA A 20 12.31 -13.31 -34.50
N GLY A 21 11.76 -13.88 -33.42
CA GLY A 21 10.32 -13.88 -33.17
C GLY A 21 9.80 -12.43 -33.13
N PRO A 22 8.54 -12.20 -33.53
CA PRO A 22 7.98 -10.86 -33.52
C PRO A 22 7.99 -10.34 -32.09
N ALA A 23 8.64 -9.19 -31.87
CA ALA A 23 8.44 -8.42 -30.65
C ALA A 23 6.95 -8.09 -30.57
N MET A 24 6.25 -8.63 -29.57
CA MET A 24 4.89 -8.19 -29.29
C MET A 24 4.94 -6.70 -28.94
N ALA A 25 4.44 -5.88 -29.86
CA ALA A 25 4.21 -4.47 -29.58
C ALA A 25 3.17 -4.38 -28.45
N GLU A 26 3.53 -3.69 -27.37
CA GLU A 26 2.57 -3.36 -26.32
C GLU A 26 1.37 -2.62 -26.91
N PRO A 27 0.13 -2.90 -26.45
CA PRO A 27 -1.03 -2.17 -26.92
C PRO A 27 -0.84 -0.67 -26.67
N ALA A 28 -0.84 0.12 -27.76
CA ALA A 28 -0.84 1.56 -27.68
C ALA A 28 -2.09 2.01 -26.90
N GLY A 29 -1.91 2.46 -25.65
CA GLY A 29 -2.98 2.93 -24.78
C GLY A 29 -2.94 2.41 -23.35
N GLN A 30 -2.19 1.34 -23.06
CA GLN A 30 -2.08 0.83 -21.70
C GLN A 30 -1.14 1.72 -20.87
N ARG A 31 -1.70 2.47 -19.90
CA ARG A 31 -0.93 3.36 -19.01
C ARG A 31 -0.17 2.60 -17.92
N VAL A 32 -0.59 1.37 -17.63
CA VAL A 32 -0.05 0.54 -16.56
C VAL A 32 0.15 -0.89 -17.06
N ARG A 33 1.34 -1.44 -16.88
CA ARG A 33 1.67 -2.83 -17.22
C ARG A 33 2.44 -3.51 -16.10
N LEU A 34 2.29 -4.83 -15.99
CA LEU A 34 3.09 -5.64 -15.09
C LEU A 34 4.55 -5.69 -15.58
N VAL A 35 5.49 -5.46 -14.66
CA VAL A 35 6.94 -5.62 -14.90
C VAL A 35 7.42 -6.91 -14.28
N SER A 36 7.07 -7.15 -13.03
CA SER A 36 7.44 -8.36 -12.30
C SER A 36 6.47 -8.62 -11.16
N GLU A 37 6.36 -9.90 -10.81
CA GLU A 37 5.66 -10.41 -9.64
C GLU A 37 6.62 -11.37 -8.93
N GLN A 38 6.78 -11.20 -7.62
CA GLN A 38 7.58 -12.10 -6.79
C GLN A 38 6.75 -12.51 -5.58
N VAL A 39 6.54 -13.81 -5.42
CA VAL A 39 5.96 -14.37 -4.19
C VAL A 39 7.07 -14.57 -3.17
N LEU A 40 6.93 -13.96 -2.00
CA LEU A 40 7.73 -14.28 -0.83
C LEU A 40 7.18 -15.59 -0.24
N GLY A 41 8.00 -16.63 -0.21
CA GLY A 41 7.61 -17.89 0.43
C GLY A 41 7.36 -17.70 1.93
N LYS A 42 6.69 -18.67 2.56
CA LYS A 42 6.53 -18.73 4.01
C LYS A 42 7.88 -19.07 4.66
N ILE A 43 8.66 -18.06 4.98
CA ILE A 43 10.03 -18.20 5.48
C ILE A 43 10.20 -17.58 6.87
N THR A 44 11.22 -18.05 7.57
CA THR A 44 11.75 -17.36 8.75
C THR A 44 12.97 -16.55 8.34
N PHE A 45 13.04 -15.30 8.77
CA PHE A 45 14.18 -14.42 8.54
C PHE A 45 14.64 -13.81 9.87
N GLN A 46 15.91 -14.03 10.22
CA GLN A 46 16.52 -13.53 11.46
C GLN A 46 15.67 -13.81 12.73
N GLY A 47 15.05 -15.01 12.80
CA GLY A 47 14.23 -15.43 13.94
C GLY A 47 12.79 -14.92 13.94
N THR A 48 12.36 -14.22 12.89
CA THR A 48 10.98 -13.72 12.73
C THR A 48 10.29 -14.38 11.55
N THR A 49 8.97 -14.59 11.65
CA THR A 49 8.17 -15.12 10.55
C THR A 49 7.91 -14.00 9.54
N VAL A 50 8.30 -14.17 8.28
CA VAL A 50 7.97 -13.21 7.22
C VAL A 50 6.54 -13.48 6.73
N GLY A 51 5.72 -12.43 6.73
CA GLY A 51 4.29 -12.45 6.40
C GLY A 51 3.63 -11.18 6.96
N GLY A 52 2.32 -11.04 6.77
CA GLY A 52 1.59 -9.89 7.31
C GLY A 52 2.07 -8.55 6.75
N LEU A 53 2.48 -8.50 5.47
CA LEU A 53 3.14 -7.33 4.91
C LEU A 53 2.12 -6.32 4.36
N SER A 54 1.70 -5.38 5.21
CA SER A 54 0.65 -4.41 4.93
C SER A 54 1.15 -3.10 4.28
N GLY A 55 2.40 -2.70 4.52
CA GLY A 55 2.95 -1.42 4.01
C GLY A 55 4.38 -1.53 3.46
N ILE A 56 4.73 -0.63 2.54
CA ILE A 56 6.05 -0.58 1.88
C ILE A 56 6.48 0.84 1.53
N ASP A 57 7.77 1.16 1.70
CA ASP A 57 8.34 2.39 1.14
C ASP A 57 9.77 2.23 0.62
N TYR A 58 10.17 3.12 -0.29
CA TYR A 58 11.48 3.11 -0.96
C TYR A 58 12.32 4.34 -0.58
N ASP A 59 13.51 4.10 -0.05
CA ASP A 59 14.49 5.13 0.23
C ASP A 59 15.31 5.45 -1.02
N ARG A 60 14.99 6.56 -1.70
CA ARG A 60 15.76 7.02 -2.86
C ARG A 60 17.21 7.40 -2.53
N ARG A 61 17.53 7.69 -1.27
CA ARG A 61 18.88 8.12 -0.86
C ARG A 61 19.81 6.92 -0.68
N THR A 62 19.27 5.80 -0.20
CA THR A 62 20.06 4.61 0.16
C THR A 62 19.82 3.41 -0.75
N GLY A 63 18.72 3.41 -1.51
CA GLY A 63 18.28 2.27 -2.30
C GLY A 63 17.64 1.14 -1.47
N GLU A 64 17.41 1.38 -0.17
CA GLU A 64 16.77 0.44 0.74
C GLU A 64 15.24 0.53 0.64
N TRP A 65 14.58 -0.59 0.87
CA TRP A 65 13.13 -0.69 1.02
C TRP A 65 12.80 -1.00 2.47
N VAL A 66 11.69 -0.47 2.97
CA VAL A 66 11.13 -0.84 4.26
C VAL A 66 9.76 -1.46 4.06
N LEU A 67 9.46 -2.54 4.77
CA LEU A 67 8.17 -3.22 4.75
C LEU A 67 7.70 -3.40 6.19
N ILE A 68 6.49 -2.98 6.52
CA ILE A 68 5.94 -3.20 7.86
C ILE A 68 5.22 -4.54 7.94
N CYS A 69 5.14 -5.08 9.15
CA CYS A 69 4.45 -6.32 9.45
C CYS A 69 3.27 -6.02 10.41
N ASP A 70 2.08 -6.45 10.05
CA ASP A 70 0.81 -6.26 10.77
C ASP A 70 0.68 -7.11 12.05
N ASP A 71 1.64 -8.00 12.30
CA ASP A 71 1.65 -8.86 13.49
C ASP A 71 1.59 -8.02 14.78
N ARG A 72 0.46 -8.14 15.47
CA ARG A 72 0.12 -7.48 16.76
C ARG A 72 0.89 -8.08 17.94
N SER A 73 2.20 -8.22 17.80
CA SER A 73 3.05 -8.98 18.72
C SER A 73 2.56 -10.41 19.00
N ASP A 74 1.73 -11.00 18.14
CA ASP A 74 1.14 -12.32 18.37
C ASP A 74 2.18 -13.42 18.14
N ARG A 75 3.00 -13.30 17.09
CA ARG A 75 4.06 -14.25 16.75
C ARG A 75 5.42 -13.78 17.21
N GLN A 76 5.79 -12.54 16.92
CA GLN A 76 7.03 -11.89 17.34
C GLN A 76 6.78 -10.39 17.57
N PRO A 77 7.66 -9.64 18.26
CA PRO A 77 7.47 -8.22 18.45
C PRO A 77 7.11 -7.48 17.15
N VAL A 78 6.25 -6.47 17.28
CA VAL A 78 5.95 -5.49 16.21
C VAL A 78 7.25 -5.06 15.54
N ARG A 79 7.30 -5.16 14.21
CA ARG A 79 8.55 -5.07 13.46
C ARG A 79 8.35 -4.54 12.07
N TYR A 80 9.47 -4.13 11.47
CA TYR A 80 9.56 -3.89 10.04
C TYR A 80 10.78 -4.63 9.49
N TYR A 81 10.74 -4.93 8.20
CA TYR A 81 11.82 -5.51 7.43
C TYR A 81 12.50 -4.44 6.59
N THR A 82 13.81 -4.60 6.38
CA THR A 82 14.50 -3.90 5.28
C THR A 82 14.78 -4.86 4.15
N ALA A 83 14.75 -4.35 2.92
CA ALA A 83 15.04 -5.12 1.73
C ALA A 83 15.81 -4.31 0.69
N ARG A 84 16.34 -5.00 -0.32
CA ARG A 84 16.91 -4.41 -1.53
C ARG A 84 16.36 -5.12 -2.76
N GLN A 85 16.30 -4.40 -3.87
CA GLN A 85 16.00 -5.00 -5.16
C GLN A 85 17.32 -5.46 -5.81
N GLY A 86 17.55 -6.77 -5.81
CA GLY A 86 18.65 -7.44 -6.47
C GLY A 86 18.35 -7.76 -7.95
N LYS A 87 19.24 -8.53 -8.59
CA LYS A 87 19.07 -8.97 -9.98
C LYS A 87 17.93 -9.99 -10.15
N ASP A 88 17.68 -10.78 -9.12
CA ASP A 88 16.74 -11.92 -9.14
C ASP A 88 15.42 -11.58 -8.40
N GLY A 89 15.27 -10.34 -7.91
CA GLY A 89 14.10 -9.89 -7.17
C GLY A 89 14.46 -9.13 -5.89
N PHE A 90 13.46 -8.93 -5.04
CA PHE A 90 13.58 -8.38 -3.69
C PHE A 90 14.22 -9.40 -2.75
N GLU A 91 15.18 -8.92 -1.96
CA GLU A 91 15.91 -9.69 -0.96
C GLU A 91 15.84 -8.96 0.39
N LEU A 92 15.43 -9.66 1.44
CA LEU A 92 15.44 -9.12 2.81
C LEU A 92 16.88 -8.93 3.30
N THR A 93 17.16 -7.76 3.86
CA THR A 93 18.48 -7.38 4.37
C THR A 93 18.54 -7.24 5.88
N GLY A 94 17.39 -7.09 6.54
CA GLY A 94 17.32 -6.90 7.98
C GLY A 94 15.90 -6.91 8.51
N THR A 95 15.77 -6.98 9.83
CA THR A 95 14.50 -6.76 10.54
C THR A 95 14.80 -6.05 11.85
N LYS A 96 13.90 -5.17 12.30
CA LYS A 96 14.03 -4.47 13.58
C LYS A 96 12.66 -4.33 14.25
N PRO A 97 12.61 -4.47 15.59
CA PRO A 97 11.38 -4.19 16.33
C PRO A 97 11.08 -2.69 16.30
N LEU A 98 9.81 -2.32 16.24
CA LEU A 98 9.35 -0.96 16.56
C LEU A 98 9.08 -0.91 18.07
N LEU A 99 9.74 0.03 18.76
CA LEU A 99 9.80 0.06 20.21
C LEU A 99 8.83 1.07 20.80
N ARG A 100 8.49 0.83 22.06
CA ARG A 100 7.75 1.76 22.93
C ARG A 100 8.64 2.94 23.32
N PRO A 101 8.05 4.03 23.87
CA PRO A 101 8.81 5.15 24.42
C PRO A 101 9.82 4.78 25.51
N ASP A 102 9.56 3.70 26.25
CA ASP A 102 10.46 3.17 27.30
C ASP A 102 11.57 2.26 26.76
N GLY A 103 11.64 2.05 25.44
CA GLY A 103 12.62 1.19 24.77
C GLY A 103 12.28 -0.29 24.77
N SER A 104 11.17 -0.71 25.39
CA SER A 104 10.71 -2.10 25.38
C SER A 104 9.87 -2.42 24.15
N THR A 105 9.72 -3.71 23.85
CA THR A 105 8.82 -4.19 22.78
C THR A 105 7.36 -4.12 23.23
N TYR A 106 6.44 -3.96 22.28
CA TYR A 106 5.01 -4.06 22.57
C TYR A 106 4.64 -5.48 23.05
N PRO A 107 3.93 -5.61 24.18
CA PRO A 107 3.46 -6.91 24.64
C PRO A 107 2.40 -7.46 23.69
N LYS A 108 2.23 -8.78 23.72
CA LYS A 108 1.22 -9.51 22.95
C LYS A 108 -0.17 -9.25 23.52
N LEU A 109 -1.14 -8.94 22.65
CA LEU A 109 -2.59 -8.87 22.96
C LEU A 109 -2.94 -8.05 24.23
N SER A 110 -2.32 -6.90 24.40
CA SER A 110 -2.60 -5.95 25.47
C SER A 110 -3.43 -4.76 24.97
N LEU A 111 -3.84 -3.89 25.92
CA LEU A 111 -4.53 -2.63 25.61
C LEU A 111 -3.65 -1.59 24.88
N ASP A 112 -2.36 -1.86 24.70
CA ASP A 112 -1.41 -0.97 24.05
C ASP A 112 -0.65 -1.63 22.88
N THR A 113 -1.04 -2.86 22.51
CA THR A 113 -0.51 -3.54 21.32
C THR A 113 -1.02 -2.81 20.07
N PRO A 114 -0.11 -2.28 19.22
CA PRO A 114 -0.52 -1.71 17.95
C PRO A 114 -0.93 -2.81 16.97
N ASP A 115 -1.73 -2.38 16.02
CA ASP A 115 -2.15 -3.07 14.80
C ASP A 115 -1.53 -2.33 13.60
N PRO A 116 -0.30 -2.66 13.15
CA PRO A 116 0.46 -1.86 12.20
C PRO A 116 0.06 -2.08 10.72
N GLU A 117 -0.22 -1.00 9.98
CA GLU A 117 -0.65 -1.13 8.57
C GLU A 117 0.33 -0.51 7.57
N GLU A 118 0.67 0.76 7.75
CA GLU A 118 1.46 1.49 6.76
C GLU A 118 2.80 1.97 7.31
N ILE A 119 3.79 2.09 6.44
CA ILE A 119 5.09 2.67 6.76
C ILE A 119 5.58 3.60 5.66
N ARG A 120 6.13 4.75 6.08
CA ARG A 120 6.73 5.76 5.22
C ARG A 120 8.07 6.20 5.77
N ILE A 121 9.00 6.44 4.87
CA ILE A 121 10.25 7.09 5.18
C ILE A 121 10.01 8.59 5.12
N ASP A 122 10.34 9.30 6.19
CA ASP A 122 10.27 10.75 6.20
C ASP A 122 11.30 11.33 5.22
N PRO A 123 10.86 12.04 4.15
CA PRO A 123 11.80 12.64 3.21
C PRO A 123 12.69 13.72 3.84
N LEU A 124 12.32 14.24 5.02
CA LEU A 124 13.08 15.29 5.72
C LEU A 124 14.13 14.73 6.69
N SER A 125 13.74 13.86 7.63
CA SER A 125 14.68 13.31 8.62
C SER A 125 15.27 11.95 8.25
N GLY A 126 14.61 11.20 7.37
CA GLY A 126 14.92 9.80 7.10
C GLY A 126 14.40 8.82 8.17
N ASP A 127 13.68 9.29 9.20
CA ASP A 127 13.00 8.44 10.17
C ASP A 127 11.82 7.69 9.53
N LEU A 128 11.28 6.72 10.26
CA LEU A 128 10.11 5.94 9.86
C LEU A 128 8.86 6.55 10.49
N TRP A 129 7.80 6.69 9.71
CA TRP A 129 6.45 7.02 10.17
C TRP A 129 5.55 5.85 9.82
N TRP A 130 4.74 5.40 10.77
CA TRP A 130 3.92 4.22 10.59
C TRP A 130 2.56 4.36 11.26
N THR A 131 1.55 3.70 10.72
CA THR A 131 0.18 3.75 11.24
C THR A 131 -0.09 2.60 12.18
N SER A 132 -1.08 2.80 13.06
CA SER A 132 -1.79 1.71 13.69
C SER A 132 -3.29 1.91 13.66
N GLU A 133 -4.06 0.87 13.37
CA GLU A 133 -5.53 0.90 13.37
C GLU A 133 -6.13 1.13 14.76
N GLY A 134 -5.46 0.64 15.80
CA GLY A 134 -6.07 0.52 17.12
C GLY A 134 -7.02 -0.68 17.19
N ASP A 135 -8.00 -0.64 18.10
CA ASP A 135 -9.01 -1.70 18.22
C ASP A 135 -10.28 -1.15 18.85
N ARG A 136 -11.42 -1.65 18.38
CA ARG A 136 -12.75 -1.25 18.85
C ARG A 136 -13.55 -2.49 19.22
N LEU A 137 -13.24 -3.05 20.38
CA LEU A 137 -13.90 -4.21 20.95
C LEU A 137 -14.31 -3.93 22.40
N PRO A 138 -15.41 -3.20 22.64
CA PRO A 138 -15.82 -2.82 23.99
C PRO A 138 -15.80 -4.00 24.98
N PRO A 139 -15.18 -3.83 26.18
CA PRO A 139 -14.70 -2.57 26.76
C PRO A 139 -13.29 -2.12 26.31
N VAL A 140 -12.61 -2.88 25.43
CA VAL A 140 -11.29 -2.54 24.89
C VAL A 140 -11.43 -1.53 23.75
N LEU A 141 -10.90 -0.33 23.96
CA LEU A 141 -10.81 0.73 22.97
C LEU A 141 -9.36 1.22 22.91
N ILE A 142 -8.69 0.94 21.80
CA ILE A 142 -7.32 1.40 21.52
C ILE A 142 -7.42 2.41 20.39
N ASP A 143 -7.03 3.66 20.64
CA ASP A 143 -7.06 4.71 19.62
C ASP A 143 -6.09 4.37 18.47
N PRO A 144 -6.44 4.70 17.21
CA PRO A 144 -5.49 4.65 16.10
C PRO A 144 -4.33 5.61 16.35
N ALA A 145 -3.19 5.34 15.72
CA ALA A 145 -1.99 6.17 15.88
C ALA A 145 -1.24 6.37 14.57
N ILE A 146 -0.52 7.50 14.46
CA ILE A 146 0.57 7.67 13.50
C ILE A 146 1.83 7.91 14.32
N ARG A 147 2.71 6.92 14.37
CA ARG A 147 3.92 6.92 15.20
C ARG A 147 5.16 7.16 14.36
N ARG A 148 6.20 7.61 15.03
CA ARG A 148 7.53 7.88 14.47
C ARG A 148 8.54 7.00 15.17
N ALA A 149 9.46 6.44 14.41
CA ALA A 149 10.58 5.66 14.91
C ALA A 149 11.85 6.03 14.16
N HIS A 150 12.99 6.02 14.85
CA HIS A 150 14.29 6.05 14.19
C HIS A 150 14.51 4.75 13.39
N ARG A 151 15.49 4.74 12.50
CA ARG A 151 15.87 3.56 11.67
C ARG A 151 16.44 2.39 12.48
N ASP A 152 16.61 2.53 13.79
CA ASP A 152 16.94 1.42 14.69
C ASP A 152 15.70 0.84 15.39
N GLY A 153 14.51 1.41 15.14
CA GLY A 153 13.25 1.01 15.74
C GLY A 153 12.89 1.77 17.02
N SER A 154 13.79 2.59 17.56
CA SER A 154 13.52 3.38 18.76
C SER A 154 12.45 4.44 18.52
N PHE A 155 11.56 4.63 19.50
CA PHE A 155 10.43 5.56 19.41
C PHE A 155 10.90 7.01 19.30
N ALA A 156 10.34 7.76 18.34
CA ALA A 156 10.66 9.16 18.07
C ALA A 156 9.46 10.11 18.24
N GLY A 157 8.28 9.60 18.58
CA GLY A 157 7.09 10.39 18.88
C GLY A 157 5.83 9.91 18.16
N GLU A 158 4.74 10.63 18.37
CA GLU A 158 3.44 10.34 17.76
C GLU A 158 2.84 11.64 17.19
N LEU A 159 2.06 11.53 16.12
CA LEU A 159 1.33 12.65 15.52
C LEU A 159 -0.06 12.75 16.17
N PRO A 160 -0.43 13.90 16.76
CA PRO A 160 -1.80 14.10 17.24
C PRO A 160 -2.81 13.93 16.10
N LEU A 161 -3.80 13.06 16.27
CA LEU A 161 -4.82 12.78 15.25
C LEU A 161 -6.07 13.67 15.41
N PRO A 162 -6.86 13.84 14.34
CA PRO A 162 -8.17 14.48 14.40
C PRO A 162 -9.11 13.82 15.41
N ALA A 163 -9.91 14.62 16.13
CA ALA A 163 -10.82 14.10 17.16
C ALA A 163 -11.87 13.13 16.63
N ASN A 164 -12.21 13.19 15.34
CA ASN A 164 -13.15 12.26 14.71
C ASN A 164 -12.55 10.87 14.45
N LEU A 165 -11.25 10.67 14.67
CA LEU A 165 -10.59 9.36 14.64
C LEU A 165 -10.46 8.72 16.03
N ARG A 166 -10.93 9.39 17.09
CA ARG A 166 -10.90 8.81 18.43
C ARG A 166 -11.88 7.63 18.52
N MET A 167 -11.42 6.50 19.05
CA MET A 167 -12.26 5.36 19.35
C MET A 167 -13.29 5.73 20.42
N SER A 168 -14.50 5.20 20.25
CA SER A 168 -15.62 5.44 21.14
C SER A 168 -16.40 4.15 21.33
N ALA A 169 -17.14 4.02 22.42
CA ALA A 169 -18.14 2.97 22.58
C ALA A 169 -19.48 3.33 21.90
N GLY A 170 -19.73 4.61 21.60
CA GLY A 170 -20.97 5.08 20.98
C GLY A 170 -20.91 5.15 19.45
N GLU A 171 -22.00 5.54 18.80
CA GLU A 171 -22.17 5.54 17.32
C GLU A 171 -21.37 6.66 16.59
N GLN A 172 -20.08 6.78 16.88
CA GLN A 172 -19.17 7.76 16.29
C GLN A 172 -17.73 7.24 16.22
N GLY A 173 -16.95 7.83 15.32
CA GLY A 173 -15.53 7.51 15.14
C GLY A 173 -15.30 6.31 14.23
N PRO A 174 -14.08 5.75 14.24
CA PRO A 174 -13.73 4.62 13.39
C PRO A 174 -14.53 3.36 13.70
N ARG A 175 -14.67 2.51 12.67
CA ARG A 175 -15.18 1.15 12.80
C ARG A 175 -14.04 0.22 13.18
N ARG A 176 -14.37 -0.96 13.71
CA ARG A 176 -13.35 -1.99 13.98
C ARG A 176 -12.85 -2.55 12.65
N ASN A 177 -11.53 -2.68 12.48
CA ASN A 177 -10.92 -3.29 11.28
C ASN A 177 -11.27 -2.53 9.99
N GLU A 178 -11.32 -1.20 10.09
CA GLU A 178 -11.55 -0.30 8.95
C GLU A 178 -10.91 1.09 9.24
N VAL A 179 -9.72 1.10 9.87
CA VAL A 179 -9.10 2.33 10.42
C VAL A 179 -7.86 2.74 9.61
N LEU A 180 -6.75 3.13 10.23
CA LEU A 180 -5.65 3.82 9.53
C LEU A 180 -4.77 2.88 8.72
N GLU A 181 -5.12 2.76 7.45
CA GLU A 181 -4.40 1.96 6.45
C GLU A 181 -3.54 2.81 5.51
N GLY A 182 -3.91 4.08 5.27
CA GLY A 182 -3.15 4.93 4.36
C GLY A 182 -2.36 6.03 5.06
N LEU A 183 -1.09 6.17 4.67
CA LEU A 183 -0.20 7.25 5.07
C LEU A 183 0.66 7.74 3.90
N ALA A 184 0.82 9.05 3.76
CA ALA A 184 1.68 9.65 2.75
C ALA A 184 2.27 10.98 3.21
N PHE A 185 3.43 11.31 2.68
CA PHE A 185 3.97 12.66 2.70
C PHE A 185 3.66 13.37 1.39
N ALA A 186 3.26 14.64 1.47
CA ALA A 186 3.02 15.48 0.29
C ALA A 186 3.66 16.86 0.46
N ALA A 187 3.69 17.64 -0.63
CA ALA A 187 4.31 18.96 -0.68
C ALA A 187 5.77 18.94 -0.16
N GLY A 188 6.57 17.99 -0.64
CA GLY A 188 7.97 17.84 -0.23
C GLY A 188 8.16 17.45 1.24
N GLY A 189 7.21 16.74 1.85
CA GLY A 189 7.30 16.30 3.24
C GLY A 189 6.68 17.24 4.27
N HIS A 190 6.10 18.36 3.86
CA HIS A 190 5.47 19.33 4.77
C HIS A 190 4.05 18.94 5.21
N LEU A 191 3.37 18.12 4.39
CA LEU A 191 2.04 17.61 4.68
C LEU A 191 2.09 16.13 5.01
N VAL A 192 1.33 15.74 6.02
CA VAL A 192 1.04 14.34 6.36
C VAL A 192 -0.39 14.07 5.94
N VAL A 193 -0.58 13.10 5.05
CA VAL A 193 -1.88 12.73 4.51
C VAL A 193 -2.21 11.32 5.00
N SER A 194 -3.40 11.14 5.55
CA SER A 194 -3.85 9.84 6.03
C SER A 194 -5.27 9.52 5.60
N THR A 195 -5.55 8.24 5.47
CA THR A 195 -6.89 7.71 5.15
C THR A 195 -7.25 6.62 6.13
N VAL A 196 -8.53 6.56 6.46
CA VAL A 196 -9.12 5.36 7.08
C VAL A 196 -9.65 4.42 6.00
N GLU A 197 -9.60 3.11 6.24
CA GLU A 197 -10.03 2.06 5.30
C GLU A 197 -11.48 2.26 4.91
N GLY A 198 -12.34 2.44 5.92
CA GLY A 198 -13.78 2.53 5.78
C GLY A 198 -14.36 3.86 6.24
N PRO A 199 -15.68 4.06 6.06
CA PRO A 199 -16.36 5.23 6.57
C PRO A 199 -16.37 5.24 8.10
N LEU A 200 -16.28 6.43 8.71
CA LEU A 200 -16.60 6.58 10.13
C LEU A 200 -18.05 6.16 10.38
N ILE A 201 -18.37 5.72 11.60
CA ILE A 201 -19.70 5.22 11.93
C ILE A 201 -20.80 6.22 11.57
N GLN A 202 -20.59 7.48 11.93
CA GLN A 202 -21.55 8.55 11.68
C GLN A 202 -21.63 8.97 10.20
N ASP A 203 -20.67 8.60 9.35
CA ASP A 203 -20.65 9.00 7.94
C ASP A 203 -21.50 8.09 7.05
N GLY A 204 -21.84 6.88 7.51
CA GLY A 204 -22.68 5.93 6.80
C GLY A 204 -22.17 4.49 6.91
N LEU A 205 -22.88 3.57 6.25
CA LEU A 205 -22.51 2.14 6.19
C LEU A 205 -21.25 1.92 5.35
N SER A 206 -20.49 0.88 5.66
CA SER A 206 -19.40 0.36 4.82
C SER A 206 -19.95 -0.11 3.46
N PRO A 207 -19.10 -0.19 2.40
CA PRO A 207 -19.56 -0.61 1.09
C PRO A 207 -20.24 -1.97 1.10
N THR A 208 -21.21 -2.13 0.22
CA THR A 208 -21.95 -3.36 -0.04
C THR A 208 -21.94 -3.65 -1.54
N PRO A 209 -22.43 -4.82 -2.00
CA PRO A 209 -22.60 -5.07 -3.43
C PRO A 209 -23.60 -4.09 -4.09
N ALA A 210 -24.55 -3.56 -3.31
CA ALA A 210 -25.57 -2.64 -3.80
C ALA A 210 -25.12 -1.17 -3.82
N ALA A 211 -24.26 -0.75 -2.90
CA ALA A 211 -23.90 0.66 -2.68
C ALA A 211 -22.46 0.85 -2.20
N GLY A 212 -21.80 1.91 -2.66
CA GLY A 212 -20.48 2.32 -2.18
C GLY A 212 -20.59 3.11 -0.88
N ALA A 213 -19.49 3.68 -0.42
CA ALA A 213 -19.43 4.47 0.81
C ALA A 213 -18.63 5.77 0.65
N LEU A 214 -18.66 6.62 1.67
CA LEU A 214 -17.90 7.86 1.74
C LEU A 214 -16.88 7.80 2.88
N GLY A 215 -15.60 7.71 2.52
CA GLY A 215 -14.48 7.80 3.45
C GLY A 215 -13.98 9.24 3.60
N ARG A 216 -12.92 9.41 4.39
CA ARG A 216 -12.26 10.71 4.61
C ARG A 216 -10.76 10.62 4.36
N ILE A 217 -10.24 11.60 3.60
CA ILE A 217 -8.80 11.85 3.48
C ILE A 217 -8.46 13.03 4.38
N SER A 218 -7.59 12.83 5.36
CA SER A 218 -7.13 13.87 6.29
C SER A 218 -5.78 14.41 5.84
N VAL A 219 -5.63 15.73 5.84
CA VAL A 219 -4.36 16.41 5.56
C VAL A 219 -3.97 17.24 6.78
N GLN A 220 -2.86 16.89 7.39
CA GLN A 220 -2.31 17.54 8.57
C GLN A 220 -0.95 18.17 8.25
N ASN A 221 -0.55 19.17 9.05
CA ASN A 221 0.87 19.51 9.13
C ASN A 221 1.61 18.51 10.04
N ARG A 222 2.94 18.59 10.06
CA ARG A 222 3.78 17.71 10.89
C ARG A 222 3.59 17.85 12.42
N ALA A 223 2.89 18.89 12.88
CA ALA A 223 2.54 19.09 14.28
C ALA A 223 1.15 18.53 14.65
N GLY A 224 0.46 17.89 13.70
CA GLY A 224 -0.84 17.28 13.90
C GLY A 224 -2.03 18.22 13.63
N ARG A 225 -1.80 19.49 13.27
CA ARG A 225 -2.90 20.41 12.94
C ARG A 225 -3.57 19.98 11.64
N LEU A 226 -4.85 19.63 11.72
CA LEU A 226 -5.69 19.29 10.57
C LEU A 226 -5.93 20.52 9.68
N LEU A 227 -5.40 20.49 8.47
CA LEU A 227 -5.40 21.59 7.49
C LEU A 227 -6.50 21.48 6.43
N SER A 228 -6.90 20.27 6.09
CA SER A 228 -8.07 19.97 5.25
C SER A 228 -8.50 18.52 5.46
N GLN A 229 -9.76 18.24 5.17
CA GLN A 229 -10.27 16.87 5.11
C GLN A 229 -11.23 16.80 3.94
N TYR A 230 -11.20 15.72 3.17
CA TYR A 230 -11.99 15.59 1.95
C TYR A 230 -12.78 14.29 1.96
N ALA A 231 -14.02 14.35 1.47
CA ALA A 231 -14.83 13.15 1.28
C ALA A 231 -14.30 12.34 0.07
N TYR A 232 -14.08 11.05 0.28
CA TYR A 232 -13.61 10.10 -0.72
C TYR A 232 -14.72 9.13 -1.13
N PRO A 233 -15.12 9.08 -2.42
CA PRO A 233 -16.13 8.15 -2.90
C PRO A 233 -15.51 6.77 -3.17
N MET A 234 -15.84 5.81 -2.32
CA MET A 234 -15.36 4.43 -2.39
C MET A 234 -16.29 3.58 -3.25
N GLU A 235 -15.74 2.62 -4.00
CA GLU A 235 -16.56 1.72 -4.80
C GLU A 235 -17.38 0.75 -3.96
N LYS A 236 -18.39 0.17 -4.60
CA LYS A 236 -19.14 -0.98 -4.10
C LYS A 236 -18.22 -2.20 -3.94
N VAL A 237 -18.65 -3.13 -3.10
CA VAL A 237 -18.14 -4.50 -3.15
C VAL A 237 -18.42 -5.09 -4.54
N PHE A 238 -17.44 -5.78 -5.12
CA PHE A 238 -17.50 -6.13 -6.55
C PHE A 238 -18.37 -7.35 -6.88
N ALA A 239 -18.76 -8.15 -5.88
CA ALA A 239 -19.53 -9.37 -6.04
C ALA A 239 -20.33 -9.68 -4.77
N GLU A 240 -21.37 -10.50 -4.91
CA GLU A 240 -22.08 -11.08 -3.76
C GLU A 240 -21.23 -12.20 -3.13
N PRO A 241 -21.19 -12.29 -1.78
CA PRO A 241 -20.47 -13.36 -1.09
C PRO A 241 -21.16 -14.72 -1.25
N VAL A 242 -20.36 -15.79 -1.17
CA VAL A 242 -20.83 -17.17 -1.21
C VAL A 242 -20.36 -17.91 0.05
N PRO A 243 -21.26 -18.38 0.92
CA PRO A 243 -22.72 -18.24 0.86
C PRO A 243 -23.20 -16.80 1.08
N ALA A 244 -24.44 -16.52 0.66
CA ALA A 244 -25.05 -15.21 0.83
C ALA A 244 -25.04 -14.77 2.30
N GLY A 245 -24.69 -13.50 2.54
CA GLY A 245 -24.55 -12.93 3.89
C GLY A 245 -23.20 -13.18 4.56
N ALA A 246 -22.27 -13.91 3.92
CA ALA A 246 -20.89 -14.02 4.41
C ALA A 246 -20.13 -12.68 4.26
N PHE A 247 -18.94 -12.60 4.85
CA PHE A 247 -18.16 -11.37 4.93
C PHE A 247 -17.74 -10.87 3.54
N ALA A 248 -17.93 -9.57 3.31
CA ALA A 248 -17.42 -8.86 2.16
C ALA A 248 -17.21 -7.39 2.50
N ASN A 249 -16.12 -6.80 2.02
CA ASN A 249 -15.81 -5.39 2.20
C ASN A 249 -15.14 -4.79 0.95
N ASN A 250 -15.03 -3.47 0.93
CA ASN A 250 -14.13 -2.71 0.08
C ASN A 250 -13.64 -1.53 0.90
N GLY A 251 -12.37 -1.17 0.76
CA GLY A 251 -11.72 -0.20 1.64
C GLY A 251 -10.53 0.48 0.97
N VAL A 252 -10.14 1.65 1.48
CA VAL A 252 -8.92 2.35 1.05
C VAL A 252 -7.73 1.86 1.86
N VAL A 253 -6.81 1.16 1.19
CA VAL A 253 -5.70 0.47 1.86
C VAL A 253 -4.36 1.18 1.71
N ALA A 254 -4.22 2.06 0.71
CA ALA A 254 -3.04 2.90 0.60
C ALA A 254 -3.33 4.22 -0.11
N ILE A 255 -2.49 5.20 0.19
CA ILE A 255 -2.44 6.49 -0.48
C ILE A 255 -0.99 6.89 -0.75
N LEU A 256 -0.73 7.45 -1.92
CA LEU A 256 0.61 7.79 -2.38
C LEU A 256 0.53 9.05 -3.26
N PRO A 257 1.34 10.10 -3.03
CA PRO A 257 1.32 11.28 -3.90
C PRO A 257 1.71 10.87 -5.33
N VAL A 258 1.05 11.44 -6.34
CA VAL A 258 1.48 11.25 -7.73
C VAL A 258 2.84 11.92 -7.92
N GLU A 259 3.05 13.12 -7.40
CA GLU A 259 4.35 13.79 -7.41
C GLU A 259 4.67 14.31 -6.01
N GLU A 260 5.92 14.24 -5.61
CA GLU A 260 6.37 14.56 -4.24
C GLU A 260 5.98 15.97 -3.78
N HIS A 261 6.00 16.94 -4.70
CA HIS A 261 5.67 18.34 -4.43
C HIS A 261 4.21 18.72 -4.73
N ASP A 262 3.40 17.79 -5.25
CA ASP A 262 1.97 18.05 -5.54
C ASP A 262 1.12 17.77 -4.28
N PRO A 263 0.43 18.77 -3.70
CA PRO A 263 -0.40 18.57 -2.52
C PRO A 263 -1.82 18.04 -2.84
N HIS A 264 -2.17 17.83 -4.11
CA HIS A 264 -3.54 17.58 -4.54
C HIS A 264 -3.75 16.26 -5.27
N ARG A 265 -2.74 15.73 -5.97
CA ARG A 265 -2.86 14.50 -6.75
C ARG A 265 -2.26 13.31 -6.02
N TYR A 266 -3.08 12.28 -5.83
CA TYR A 266 -2.70 11.05 -5.16
C TYR A 266 -3.12 9.84 -5.99
N LEU A 267 -2.36 8.76 -5.90
CA LEU A 267 -2.85 7.42 -6.12
C LEU A 267 -3.53 6.95 -4.83
N VAL A 268 -4.65 6.26 -4.97
CA VAL A 268 -5.36 5.58 -3.89
C VAL A 268 -5.62 4.14 -4.31
N MET A 269 -5.26 3.19 -3.46
CA MET A 269 -5.56 1.78 -3.66
C MET A 269 -6.84 1.43 -2.90
N GLU A 270 -7.79 0.80 -3.61
CA GLU A 270 -8.93 0.14 -2.98
C GLU A 270 -8.77 -1.38 -3.11
N ARG A 271 -8.99 -2.07 -2.00
CA ARG A 271 -8.97 -3.53 -1.87
C ARG A 271 -10.33 -3.99 -1.41
N SER A 272 -10.92 -4.93 -2.15
CA SER A 272 -12.17 -5.59 -1.79
C SER A 272 -11.93 -7.08 -1.61
N PHE A 273 -12.35 -7.63 -0.48
CA PHE A 273 -12.40 -9.06 -0.26
C PHE A 273 -13.85 -9.54 -0.21
N VAL A 274 -14.15 -10.66 -0.86
CA VAL A 274 -15.47 -11.27 -0.87
C VAL A 274 -15.35 -12.76 -0.57
N THR A 275 -15.95 -13.22 0.54
CA THR A 275 -15.95 -14.64 0.91
C THR A 275 -16.48 -15.51 -0.23
N GLY A 276 -15.73 -16.55 -0.60
CA GLY A 276 -16.10 -17.47 -1.69
C GLY A 276 -15.83 -16.94 -3.11
N VAL A 277 -15.30 -15.72 -3.26
CA VAL A 277 -14.96 -15.13 -4.57
C VAL A 277 -13.48 -14.69 -4.62
N GLY A 278 -12.98 -14.06 -3.56
CA GLY A 278 -11.58 -13.62 -3.46
C GLY A 278 -11.42 -12.10 -3.49
N ASN A 279 -10.23 -11.65 -3.89
CA ASN A 279 -9.83 -10.25 -3.85
C ASN A 279 -10.08 -9.53 -5.18
N LYS A 280 -10.36 -8.22 -5.08
CA LYS A 280 -10.29 -7.27 -6.19
C LYS A 280 -9.57 -6.01 -5.76
N VAL A 281 -8.48 -5.69 -6.46
CA VAL A 281 -7.63 -4.56 -6.12
C VAL A 281 -7.57 -3.59 -7.30
N ARG A 282 -7.84 -2.31 -7.02
CA ARG A 282 -7.85 -1.24 -8.01
C ARG A 282 -7.08 -0.04 -7.49
N ILE A 283 -6.35 0.60 -8.40
CA ILE A 283 -5.63 1.84 -8.12
C ILE A 283 -6.32 2.95 -8.89
N TYR A 284 -6.61 4.03 -8.19
CA TYR A 284 -7.23 5.23 -8.74
C TYR A 284 -6.30 6.42 -8.62
N GLU A 285 -6.30 7.30 -9.62
CA GLU A 285 -5.78 8.65 -9.46
C GLU A 285 -6.91 9.55 -8.94
N ILE A 286 -6.65 10.27 -7.85
CA ILE A 286 -7.57 11.26 -7.30
C ILE A 286 -6.99 12.67 -7.36
N ASN A 287 -7.88 13.65 -7.32
CA ASN A 287 -7.52 15.05 -7.22
C ASN A 287 -8.39 15.76 -6.18
N THR A 288 -7.76 16.27 -5.12
CA THR A 288 -8.43 17.03 -4.05
C THR A 288 -8.68 18.49 -4.42
N ALA A 289 -8.05 19.01 -5.47
CA ALA A 289 -8.28 20.36 -5.95
C ALA A 289 -9.74 20.55 -6.40
N GLY A 290 -10.41 21.48 -5.73
CA GLY A 290 -11.83 21.75 -5.90
C GLY A 290 -12.74 20.86 -5.05
N ALA A 291 -12.28 19.85 -4.33
CA ALA A 291 -13.15 19.17 -3.36
C ALA A 291 -13.55 20.14 -2.23
N THR A 292 -14.73 19.93 -1.64
CA THR A 292 -15.15 20.67 -0.44
C THR A 292 -14.31 20.21 0.75
N ASP A 293 -13.82 21.16 1.54
CA ASP A 293 -13.20 20.86 2.83
C ASP A 293 -14.30 20.50 3.86
N VAL A 294 -14.29 19.25 4.32
CA VAL A 294 -15.31 18.66 5.20
C VAL A 294 -14.87 18.58 6.67
N ARG A 295 -13.77 19.22 7.07
CA ARG A 295 -13.28 19.17 8.48
C ARG A 295 -14.28 19.62 9.52
N LYS A 296 -15.21 20.51 9.14
CA LYS A 296 -16.26 21.06 10.01
C LYS A 296 -17.60 20.34 9.87
N ILE A 297 -17.63 19.24 9.12
CA ILE A 297 -18.82 18.41 8.91
C ILE A 297 -18.65 17.17 9.78
N ASP A 298 -19.45 17.08 10.84
CA ASP A 298 -19.39 15.97 11.81
C ASP A 298 -19.76 14.63 11.17
N SER A 299 -20.78 14.64 10.31
CA SER A 299 -21.26 13.49 9.54
C SER A 299 -21.42 13.84 8.06
N LEU A 300 -20.85 13.02 7.19
CA LEU A 300 -21.04 13.11 5.74
C LEU A 300 -22.44 12.65 5.32
N ALA A 301 -23.15 11.88 6.15
CA ALA A 301 -24.48 11.38 5.83
C ALA A 301 -25.48 12.53 5.70
N GLY A 302 -26.13 12.62 4.53
CA GLY A 302 -27.12 13.67 4.25
C GLY A 302 -26.56 15.09 4.06
N ALA A 303 -25.25 15.30 4.25
CA ALA A 303 -24.60 16.59 4.04
C ALA A 303 -24.39 16.87 2.54
N LYS A 304 -24.31 18.16 2.18
CA LYS A 304 -24.04 18.61 0.81
C LYS A 304 -22.60 19.06 0.68
N PHE A 305 -21.83 18.38 -0.16
CA PHE A 305 -20.44 18.72 -0.46
C PHE A 305 -20.05 18.16 -1.83
N ARG A 306 -18.91 18.61 -2.36
CA ARG A 306 -18.29 18.06 -3.56
C ARG A 306 -17.15 17.10 -3.13
N PRO A 307 -17.28 15.77 -3.34
CA PRO A 307 -16.21 14.83 -3.01
C PRO A 307 -15.02 15.01 -3.96
N VAL A 308 -13.91 14.33 -3.65
CA VAL A 308 -12.73 14.30 -4.55
C VAL A 308 -13.10 13.67 -5.89
N ARG A 309 -12.44 14.13 -6.96
CA ARG A 309 -12.56 13.47 -8.27
C ARG A 309 -11.65 12.25 -8.28
N LYS A 310 -12.15 11.13 -8.80
CA LYS A 310 -11.45 9.85 -8.88
C LYS A 310 -11.50 9.32 -10.31
N LYS A 311 -10.40 8.71 -10.78
CA LYS A 311 -10.31 8.03 -12.08
C LYS A 311 -9.55 6.73 -11.93
N LEU A 312 -10.08 5.63 -12.47
CA LEU A 312 -9.39 4.33 -12.48
C LEU A 312 -8.07 4.44 -13.26
N LEU A 313 -6.98 4.03 -12.62
CA LEU A 313 -5.66 3.93 -13.22
C LEU A 313 -5.34 2.48 -13.60
N ALA A 314 -5.61 1.53 -12.70
CA ALA A 314 -5.36 0.11 -12.92
C ALA A 314 -6.36 -0.77 -12.16
N ASP A 315 -6.72 -1.90 -12.77
CA ASP A 315 -7.40 -3.03 -12.11
C ASP A 315 -6.45 -4.22 -12.19
N LEU A 316 -5.94 -4.68 -11.03
CA LEU A 316 -4.86 -5.68 -10.98
C LEU A 316 -5.27 -7.01 -11.62
N GLY A 317 -6.56 -7.36 -11.60
CA GLY A 317 -7.09 -8.56 -12.24
C GLY A 317 -6.97 -8.57 -13.76
N THR A 318 -6.60 -7.43 -14.37
CA THR A 318 -6.40 -7.29 -15.83
C THR A 318 -4.94 -7.24 -16.24
N LEU A 319 -4.00 -7.29 -15.29
CA LEU A 319 -2.56 -7.08 -15.54
C LEU A 319 -1.76 -8.37 -15.73
N GLY A 320 -2.42 -9.54 -15.71
CA GLY A 320 -1.77 -10.83 -15.93
C GLY A 320 -0.94 -11.34 -14.75
N LEU A 321 -1.28 -10.92 -13.52
CA LEU A 321 -0.74 -11.50 -12.29
C LEU A 321 -1.15 -12.97 -12.15
N SER A 322 -0.28 -13.78 -11.55
CA SER A 322 -0.58 -15.18 -11.26
C SER A 322 -1.73 -15.34 -10.27
N THR A 323 -1.83 -14.41 -9.31
CA THR A 323 -2.95 -14.23 -8.39
C THR A 323 -3.04 -12.77 -7.96
N VAL A 324 -4.25 -12.31 -7.65
CA VAL A 324 -4.50 -11.03 -6.98
C VAL A 324 -4.89 -11.35 -5.55
N ASP A 325 -3.97 -11.15 -4.61
CA ASP A 325 -4.21 -11.38 -3.18
C ASP A 325 -4.51 -10.05 -2.45
N ASN A 326 -4.34 -10.04 -1.12
CA ASN A 326 -4.56 -8.92 -0.20
C ASN A 326 -3.51 -7.80 -0.39
N VAL A 327 -3.43 -7.21 -1.58
CA VAL A 327 -2.49 -6.11 -1.88
C VAL A 327 -2.94 -4.85 -1.14
N GLU A 328 -2.06 -4.30 -0.31
CA GLU A 328 -2.39 -3.25 0.66
C GLU A 328 -1.42 -2.08 0.62
N GLY A 329 -0.11 -2.32 0.52
CA GLY A 329 0.88 -1.24 0.46
C GLY A 329 1.27 -0.84 -0.96
N MET A 330 1.66 0.43 -1.15
CA MET A 330 2.28 0.90 -2.40
C MET A 330 3.31 2.01 -2.21
N THR A 331 4.34 2.00 -3.05
CA THR A 331 5.33 3.10 -3.14
C THR A 331 5.89 3.26 -4.55
N TRP A 332 6.46 4.43 -4.83
CA TRP A 332 7.24 4.67 -6.04
C TRP A 332 8.66 4.13 -5.88
N GLY A 333 9.06 3.24 -6.79
CA GLY A 333 10.44 2.76 -6.87
C GLY A 333 11.34 3.60 -7.79
N PRO A 334 12.53 3.08 -8.13
CA PRO A 334 13.41 3.66 -9.14
C PRO A 334 12.74 3.80 -10.50
N ARG A 335 13.19 4.77 -11.31
CA ARG A 335 12.77 4.83 -12.72
C ARG A 335 13.19 3.56 -13.45
N LEU A 336 12.29 3.01 -14.25
CA LEU A 336 12.60 1.86 -15.10
C LEU A 336 13.55 2.31 -16.23
N ARG A 337 14.30 1.36 -16.81
CA ARG A 337 15.20 1.63 -17.95
C ARG A 337 14.46 2.21 -19.17
N SER A 338 13.16 1.93 -19.28
CA SER A 338 12.26 2.49 -20.29
C SER A 338 11.86 3.96 -20.04
N GLY A 339 12.22 4.55 -18.88
CA GLY A 339 11.83 5.90 -18.46
C GLY A 339 10.50 5.98 -17.69
N GLU A 340 9.71 4.91 -17.76
CA GLU A 340 8.46 4.74 -17.00
C GLU A 340 8.72 4.76 -15.48
N ARG A 341 7.71 5.15 -14.71
CA ARG A 341 7.79 5.10 -13.24
C ARG A 341 7.52 3.67 -12.79
N SER A 342 8.28 3.17 -11.82
CA SER A 342 7.92 1.91 -11.16
C SER A 342 7.03 2.20 -9.97
N LEU A 343 5.86 1.58 -9.95
CA LEU A 343 4.99 1.52 -8.78
C LEU A 343 5.14 0.11 -8.19
N VAL A 344 5.60 0.00 -6.95
CA VAL A 344 5.81 -1.27 -6.26
C VAL A 344 4.73 -1.44 -5.21
N LEU A 345 4.09 -2.60 -5.22
CA LEU A 345 3.00 -2.97 -4.33
C LEU A 345 3.42 -4.15 -3.47
N VAL A 346 2.84 -4.27 -2.28
CA VAL A 346 3.02 -5.42 -1.39
C VAL A 346 1.66 -6.02 -1.01
N SER A 347 1.59 -7.34 -0.91
CA SER A 347 0.42 -8.03 -0.34
C SER A 347 0.69 -8.63 1.02
N ASP A 348 -0.34 -8.52 1.84
CA ASP A 348 -0.47 -9.18 3.11
C ASP A 348 -0.97 -10.62 2.89
N ASP A 349 -0.42 -11.55 3.65
CA ASP A 349 -0.79 -12.95 3.56
C ASP A 349 -1.65 -13.43 4.74
N ASN A 350 -2.04 -12.53 5.65
CA ASN A 350 -2.68 -12.71 6.95
C ASN A 350 -2.03 -13.83 7.78
N PHE A 351 -0.76 -14.16 7.52
CA PHE A 351 -0.11 -15.39 7.97
C PHE A 351 -0.92 -16.68 7.69
N SER A 352 -1.80 -16.64 6.68
CA SER A 352 -2.66 -17.74 6.25
C SER A 352 -1.91 -18.69 5.33
N ALA A 353 -2.27 -19.97 5.36
CA ALA A 353 -1.72 -20.97 4.44
C ALA A 353 -2.22 -20.82 2.99
N THR A 354 -3.33 -20.10 2.79
CA THR A 354 -4.00 -19.96 1.48
C THR A 354 -3.76 -18.62 0.80
N GLN A 355 -3.00 -17.73 1.44
CA GLN A 355 -2.66 -16.42 0.90
C GLN A 355 -1.14 -16.27 0.77
N VAL A 356 -0.71 -15.34 -0.07
CA VAL A 356 0.69 -15.12 -0.40
C VAL A 356 1.12 -13.68 -0.18
N SER A 357 2.33 -13.49 0.35
CA SER A 357 2.97 -12.18 0.32
C SER A 357 3.65 -11.99 -1.03
N GLN A 358 3.32 -10.91 -1.71
CA GLN A 358 3.77 -10.63 -3.07
C GLN A 358 4.41 -9.25 -3.12
N LEU A 359 5.49 -9.13 -3.89
CA LEU A 359 6.02 -7.87 -4.36
C LEU A 359 5.69 -7.74 -5.84
N ILE A 360 4.90 -6.73 -6.19
CA ILE A 360 4.41 -6.51 -7.55
C ILE A 360 5.00 -5.20 -8.04
N THR A 361 5.72 -5.22 -9.17
CA THR A 361 6.21 -4.01 -9.82
C THR A 361 5.40 -3.73 -11.08
N LEU A 362 4.81 -2.55 -11.14
CA LEU A 362 4.09 -2.03 -12.29
C LEU A 362 4.89 -0.89 -12.95
N ALA A 363 4.85 -0.80 -14.27
CA ALA A 363 5.30 0.38 -14.99
C ALA A 363 4.12 1.32 -15.21
N VAL A 364 4.26 2.60 -14.86
CA VAL A 364 3.24 3.64 -15.02
C VAL A 364 3.75 4.76 -15.91
N ARG A 365 2.95 5.15 -16.92
CA ARG A 365 3.24 6.20 -17.91
C ARG A 365 2.63 7.55 -17.56
#